data_AF-A0A5Q0GLE0-F1
#
_entry.id   AF-A0A5Q0GLE0-F1
#
_cell.length_a   1.000
_cell.length_b   1.000
_cell.length_c   1.000
_cell.angle_alpha   90.00
_cell.angle_beta   90.00
_cell.angle_gamma   90.00
#
_symmetry.space_group_name_H-M   'P 1'
#
loop_
_entity.id
_entity.type
_entity.pdbx_description
1 polymer ?
#
loop_
_entity_poly.entity_id
_entity_poly.type
_entity_poly.pdbx_seq_one_letter_code
_entity_poly.pdbx_strand_id
1 'polypeptide(L)'
;MTTGYILIAAILILGGVIATVGDRIGTRVGKARLSLFNLRPKNTAVLVTILTGGLISATTLAILFIADEGLRKGVFELEDIQKDLRQKREQLKVAEEQKTQVEIERNKVNQELETTRTDKRQAETQRDQAKKEKLKAQQDLAQTQAQYQRTQSRLGQVVTQYQKAIAELQSVYNQRQALQGAVEQLKTERRRLYAEAKKAIEQRDRELANRQQAIEQRDRELANRQQALQQRDLKISQLDKLIQNRNLEITQREEVIAKRESRLKELETQQDYLEQEVARLEKYYQSYRDLRLGKLALVRGQVLASAVVRTNQVAATRQIILQLLQEANRNASLELSEPGSNSANIELLRITPDRIEQLIQQINDGREYVVRIFSAGNYVRGENQIEFFADTARNVLVFSGSEVLATTTADPRSMTSYQLRQRLDLLISASQFRARNAGIVEGVQIDGTFLRFVSLLRQLDQPIEIKAIAAEDTYTAGPLRVRLVAIQNGKVILST
;
A
#
# COMPACT_ATOMS: atom_id res chain seq x y z
N MET A 1 -70.08 -197.03 31.42
CA MET A 1 -71.37 -197.49 31.99
C MET A 1 -71.83 -198.84 31.45
N THR A 2 -71.49 -199.25 30.23
CA THR A 2 -71.96 -200.51 29.63
C THR A 2 -71.12 -201.76 29.96
N THR A 3 -69.86 -201.60 30.35
CA THR A 3 -68.91 -202.70 30.61
C THR A 3 -68.93 -203.25 32.04
N GLY A 4 -69.28 -202.43 33.05
CA GLY A 4 -69.24 -202.82 34.47
C GLY A 4 -70.31 -203.85 34.88
N TYR A 5 -71.51 -203.76 34.31
CA TYR A 5 -72.58 -204.72 34.56
C TYR A 5 -72.30 -206.11 33.97
N ILE A 6 -71.55 -206.19 32.85
CA ILE A 6 -71.16 -207.46 32.21
C ILE A 6 -70.15 -208.23 33.09
N LEU A 7 -69.20 -207.52 33.73
CA LEU A 7 -68.21 -208.13 34.62
C LEU A 7 -68.86 -208.70 35.90
N ILE A 8 -69.78 -207.94 36.50
CA ILE A 8 -70.52 -208.35 37.71
C ILE A 8 -71.39 -209.59 37.41
N ALA A 9 -72.04 -209.63 36.24
CA ALA A 9 -72.84 -210.79 35.82
C ALA A 9 -71.97 -212.05 35.58
N ALA A 10 -70.78 -211.91 34.98
CA ALA A 10 -69.86 -213.03 34.75
C ALA A 10 -69.30 -213.65 36.06
N ILE A 11 -69.01 -212.83 37.07
CA ILE A 11 -68.54 -213.29 38.39
C ILE A 11 -69.64 -214.05 39.14
N LEU A 12 -70.89 -213.56 39.11
CA LEU A 12 -72.04 -214.23 39.73
C LEU A 12 -72.30 -215.62 39.13
N ILE A 13 -72.17 -215.77 37.80
CA ILE A 13 -72.35 -217.06 37.11
C ILE A 13 -71.20 -218.03 37.45
N LEU A 14 -69.95 -217.58 37.42
CA LEU A 14 -68.80 -218.43 37.74
C LEU A 14 -68.80 -218.87 39.22
N GLY A 15 -69.23 -217.98 40.13
CA GLY A 15 -69.39 -218.28 41.55
C GLY A 15 -70.45 -219.35 41.86
N GLY A 16 -71.58 -219.35 41.14
CA GLY A 16 -72.62 -220.37 41.29
C GLY A 16 -72.21 -221.77 40.83
N VAL A 17 -71.41 -221.87 39.75
CA VAL A 17 -70.90 -223.15 39.22
C VAL A 17 -69.83 -223.75 40.13
N ILE A 18 -68.96 -222.92 40.72
CA ILE A 18 -67.89 -223.39 41.61
C ILE A 18 -68.48 -223.83 42.97
N ALA A 19 -69.49 -223.11 43.48
CA ALA A 19 -70.17 -223.47 44.72
C ALA A 19 -70.84 -224.87 44.67
N THR A 20 -71.40 -225.27 43.52
CA THR A 20 -72.04 -226.59 43.35
C THR A 20 -71.06 -227.76 43.23
N VAL A 21 -69.84 -227.53 42.72
CA VAL A 21 -68.78 -228.55 42.68
C VAL A 21 -68.16 -228.76 44.07
N GLY A 22 -67.99 -227.69 44.85
CA GLY A 22 -67.48 -227.75 46.22
C GLY A 22 -68.34 -228.63 47.14
N ASP A 23 -69.67 -228.50 47.04
CA ASP A 23 -70.62 -229.31 47.82
C ASP A 23 -70.63 -230.80 47.43
N ARG A 24 -70.35 -231.10 46.15
CA ARG A 24 -70.28 -232.48 45.60
C ARG A 24 -69.00 -233.22 45.99
N ILE A 25 -67.90 -232.48 46.16
CA ILE A 25 -66.64 -233.01 46.69
C ILE A 25 -66.81 -233.31 48.18
N GLY A 26 -67.46 -232.42 48.94
CA GLY A 26 -67.76 -232.62 50.36
C GLY A 26 -68.58 -233.88 50.64
N THR A 27 -69.60 -234.16 49.83
CA THR A 27 -70.50 -235.33 50.01
C THR A 27 -69.88 -236.68 49.61
N ARG A 28 -68.97 -236.73 48.62
CA ARG A 28 -68.28 -237.99 48.24
C ARG A 28 -67.28 -238.46 49.29
N VAL A 29 -66.57 -237.54 49.93
CA VAL A 29 -65.65 -237.87 51.03
C VAL A 29 -66.43 -238.47 52.22
N GLY A 30 -67.67 -238.03 52.44
CA GLY A 30 -68.55 -238.54 53.49
C GLY A 30 -69.00 -240.02 53.36
N LYS A 31 -69.01 -240.63 52.17
CA LYS A 31 -69.38 -242.05 51.97
C LYS A 31 -68.20 -243.02 51.95
N ALA A 32 -66.98 -242.54 51.71
CA ALA A 32 -65.80 -243.38 51.48
C ALA A 32 -65.02 -243.79 52.74
N ARG A 33 -65.40 -243.31 53.94
CA ARG A 33 -64.76 -243.64 55.24
C ARG A 33 -63.23 -243.43 55.27
N LEU A 34 -62.75 -242.34 54.68
CA LEU A 34 -61.34 -241.93 54.73
C LEU A 34 -61.09 -241.00 55.94
N SER A 35 -59.95 -241.19 56.60
CA SER A 35 -59.49 -240.44 57.77
C SER A 35 -58.32 -239.54 57.38
N LEU A 36 -58.44 -238.23 57.65
CA LEU A 36 -57.32 -237.30 57.59
C LEU A 36 -57.03 -236.87 59.04
N PHE A 37 -55.80 -237.10 59.50
CA PHE A 37 -55.36 -236.78 60.86
C PHE A 37 -56.17 -237.46 61.97
N ASN A 38 -56.53 -238.74 61.81
CA ASN A 38 -57.18 -239.55 62.85
C ASN A 38 -58.55 -239.02 63.33
N LEU A 39 -59.07 -237.98 62.70
CA LEU A 39 -60.36 -237.43 63.03
C LEU A 39 -61.45 -238.39 62.58
N ARG A 40 -62.44 -238.58 63.47
CA ARG A 40 -63.65 -239.36 63.21
C ARG A 40 -64.24 -238.87 61.87
N PRO A 41 -64.64 -239.76 60.94
CA PRO A 41 -64.95 -239.43 59.53
C PRO A 41 -65.93 -238.26 59.30
N LYS A 42 -66.74 -237.93 60.31
CA LYS A 42 -67.65 -236.79 60.28
C LYS A 42 -66.94 -235.43 60.30
N ASN A 43 -65.74 -235.31 60.88
CA ASN A 43 -65.04 -234.02 61.09
C ASN A 43 -64.09 -233.66 59.93
N THR A 44 -63.54 -234.64 59.22
CA THR A 44 -62.68 -234.41 58.05
C THR A 44 -63.42 -233.77 56.88
N ALA A 45 -64.72 -234.10 56.72
CA ALA A 45 -65.55 -233.52 55.68
C ALA A 45 -65.74 -232.00 55.85
N VAL A 46 -65.87 -231.53 57.10
CA VAL A 46 -66.08 -230.10 57.41
C VAL A 46 -64.85 -229.25 57.07
N LEU A 47 -63.64 -229.77 57.34
CA LEU A 47 -62.39 -229.03 57.13
C LEU A 47 -62.12 -228.73 55.64
N VAL A 48 -62.42 -229.69 54.77
CA VAL A 48 -62.20 -229.55 53.32
C VAL A 48 -63.11 -228.48 52.72
N THR A 49 -64.33 -228.30 53.25
CA THR A 49 -65.28 -227.26 52.84
C THR A 49 -64.81 -225.83 53.18
N ILE A 50 -64.15 -225.66 54.34
CA ILE A 50 -63.62 -224.35 54.75
C ILE A 50 -62.45 -223.92 53.85
N LEU A 51 -61.55 -224.85 53.52
CA LEU A 51 -60.42 -224.58 52.63
C LEU A 51 -60.85 -224.23 51.20
N THR A 52 -61.90 -224.89 50.68
CA THR A 52 -62.47 -224.54 49.37
C THR A 52 -63.18 -223.20 49.39
N GLY A 53 -63.90 -222.87 50.47
CA GLY A 53 -64.50 -221.54 50.66
C GLY A 53 -63.46 -220.41 50.73
N GLY A 54 -62.29 -220.65 51.34
CA GLY A 54 -61.22 -219.66 51.45
C GLY A 54 -60.49 -219.36 50.13
N LEU A 55 -60.32 -220.37 49.28
CA LEU A 55 -59.60 -220.22 48.00
C LEU A 55 -60.40 -219.38 46.98
N ILE A 56 -61.73 -219.41 47.06
CA ILE A 56 -62.64 -218.69 46.18
C ILE A 56 -62.57 -217.17 46.42
N SER A 57 -62.54 -216.73 47.69
CA SER A 57 -62.52 -215.30 48.06
C SER A 57 -61.24 -214.59 47.62
N ALA A 58 -60.10 -215.28 47.62
CA ALA A 58 -58.82 -214.71 47.21
C ALA A 58 -58.77 -214.42 45.71
N THR A 59 -59.39 -215.26 44.89
CA THR A 59 -59.40 -215.08 43.42
C THR A 59 -60.31 -213.93 42.99
N THR A 60 -61.38 -213.64 43.74
CA THR A 60 -62.30 -212.53 43.44
C THR A 60 -61.62 -211.17 43.63
N LEU A 61 -60.77 -211.04 44.64
CA LEU A 61 -60.03 -209.79 44.91
C LEU A 61 -58.96 -209.50 43.84
N ALA A 62 -58.26 -210.53 43.37
CA ALA A 62 -57.23 -210.38 42.35
C ALA A 62 -57.78 -209.88 41.00
N ILE A 63 -58.98 -210.33 40.63
CA ILE A 63 -59.64 -209.93 39.37
C ILE A 63 -60.10 -208.47 39.42
N LEU A 64 -60.53 -207.99 40.60
CA LEU A 64 -60.97 -206.60 40.81
C LEU A 64 -59.85 -205.57 40.58
N PHE A 65 -58.60 -205.89 40.93
CA PHE A 65 -57.46 -205.01 40.69
C PHE A 65 -56.99 -204.96 39.23
N ILE A 66 -57.23 -206.02 38.45
CA ILE A 66 -56.82 -206.08 37.04
C ILE A 66 -57.84 -205.37 36.13
N ALA A 67 -59.12 -205.39 36.51
CA ALA A 67 -60.21 -204.95 35.65
C ALA A 67 -60.52 -203.44 35.67
N ASP A 68 -59.97 -202.65 36.61
CA ASP A 68 -60.30 -201.23 36.74
C ASP A 68 -59.07 -200.30 36.91
N GLU A 69 -58.82 -199.46 35.89
CA GLU A 69 -57.76 -198.44 35.92
C GLU A 69 -58.06 -197.28 36.89
N GLY A 70 -59.34 -197.03 37.19
CA GLY A 70 -59.78 -195.97 38.10
C GLY A 70 -59.32 -196.22 39.54
N LEU A 71 -59.42 -197.46 40.00
CA LEU A 71 -58.91 -197.90 41.30
C LEU A 71 -57.37 -197.88 41.37
N ARG A 72 -56.66 -198.10 40.25
CA ARG A 72 -55.18 -198.02 40.20
C ARG A 72 -54.66 -196.57 40.28
N LYS A 73 -55.32 -195.60 39.64
CA LYS A 73 -54.95 -194.17 39.67
C LYS A 73 -55.28 -193.49 40.99
N GLY A 74 -56.33 -193.92 41.69
CA GLY A 74 -56.76 -193.29 42.95
C GLY A 74 -55.82 -193.51 44.14
N VAL A 75 -55.00 -194.57 44.12
CA VAL A 75 -54.17 -194.96 45.28
C VAL A 75 -52.71 -194.50 45.16
N PHE A 76 -52.22 -194.08 43.97
CA PHE A 76 -50.77 -193.88 43.75
C PHE A 76 -50.29 -192.55 43.10
N GLU A 77 -51.13 -191.60 42.64
CA GLU A 77 -50.62 -190.40 41.89
C GLU A 77 -51.22 -189.00 42.28
N LEU A 78 -51.74 -188.80 43.49
CA LEU A 78 -52.42 -187.53 43.83
C LEU A 78 -51.49 -186.30 44.04
N GLU A 79 -50.21 -186.50 44.32
CA GLU A 79 -49.29 -185.41 44.72
C GLU A 79 -48.70 -184.61 43.54
N ASP A 80 -48.45 -185.25 42.40
CA ASP A 80 -47.74 -184.61 41.28
C ASP A 80 -48.63 -183.64 40.47
N ILE A 81 -49.93 -183.92 40.34
CA ILE A 81 -50.87 -183.06 39.59
C ILE A 81 -51.11 -181.70 40.28
N GLN A 82 -51.05 -181.65 41.62
CA GLN A 82 -51.19 -180.38 42.35
C GLN A 82 -49.95 -179.46 42.24
N LYS A 83 -48.80 -179.97 41.81
CA LYS A 83 -47.55 -179.20 41.74
C LYS A 83 -47.44 -178.35 40.47
N ASP A 84 -47.84 -178.89 39.32
CA ASP A 84 -47.76 -178.22 38.02
C ASP A 84 -48.74 -177.03 37.88
N LEU A 85 -49.96 -177.18 38.42
CA LEU A 85 -50.98 -176.12 38.45
C LEU A 85 -50.55 -174.91 39.30
N ARG A 86 -49.71 -175.11 40.33
CA ARG A 86 -49.13 -174.02 41.13
C ARG A 86 -48.04 -173.29 40.36
N GLN A 87 -47.16 -174.00 39.66
CA GLN A 87 -46.08 -173.39 38.89
C GLN A 87 -46.57 -172.50 37.74
N LYS A 88 -47.59 -172.93 36.98
CA LYS A 88 -48.11 -172.09 35.88
C LYS A 88 -48.86 -170.85 36.34
N ARG A 89 -49.55 -170.90 37.48
CA ARG A 89 -50.16 -169.70 38.10
C ARG A 89 -49.10 -168.71 38.58
N GLU A 90 -48.00 -169.20 39.12
CA GLU A 90 -46.89 -168.34 39.57
C GLU A 90 -46.19 -167.64 38.39
N GLN A 91 -45.96 -168.34 37.28
CA GLN A 91 -45.33 -167.74 36.09
C GLN A 91 -46.21 -166.66 35.43
N LEU A 92 -47.53 -166.86 35.36
CA LEU A 92 -48.44 -165.85 34.81
C LEU A 92 -48.45 -164.58 35.66
N LYS A 93 -48.43 -164.74 36.99
CA LYS A 93 -48.37 -163.63 37.94
C LYS A 93 -47.07 -162.82 37.79
N VAL A 94 -45.92 -163.50 37.65
CA VAL A 94 -44.63 -162.82 37.43
C VAL A 94 -44.61 -162.04 36.10
N ALA A 95 -45.19 -162.59 35.03
CA ALA A 95 -45.25 -161.91 33.74
C ALA A 95 -46.19 -160.68 33.75
N GLU A 96 -47.33 -160.76 34.45
CA GLU A 96 -48.23 -159.63 34.67
C GLU A 96 -47.59 -158.53 35.53
N GLU A 97 -46.83 -158.91 36.57
CA GLU A 97 -46.06 -157.97 37.41
C GLU A 97 -44.96 -157.25 36.59
N GLN A 98 -44.22 -157.97 35.74
CA GLN A 98 -43.20 -157.38 34.87
C GLN A 98 -43.78 -156.40 33.84
N LYS A 99 -44.89 -156.76 33.19
CA LYS A 99 -45.58 -155.86 32.25
C LYS A 99 -46.05 -154.59 32.95
N THR A 100 -46.60 -154.71 34.15
CA THR A 100 -47.04 -153.58 34.97
C THR A 100 -45.87 -152.67 35.34
N GLN A 101 -44.72 -153.23 35.72
CA GLN A 101 -43.51 -152.44 36.00
C GLN A 101 -43.01 -151.67 34.77
N VAL A 102 -42.96 -152.31 33.60
CA VAL A 102 -42.53 -151.65 32.36
C VAL A 102 -43.51 -150.56 31.93
N GLU A 103 -44.82 -150.74 32.12
CA GLU A 103 -45.81 -149.69 31.87
C GLU A 103 -45.64 -148.50 32.81
N ILE A 104 -45.36 -148.74 34.11
CA ILE A 104 -45.05 -147.69 35.09
C ILE A 104 -43.77 -146.93 34.68
N GLU A 105 -42.71 -147.65 34.31
CA GLU A 105 -41.44 -147.04 33.91
C GLU A 105 -41.58 -146.24 32.61
N ARG A 106 -42.30 -146.78 31.61
CA ARG A 106 -42.61 -146.05 30.37
C ARG A 106 -43.44 -144.79 30.63
N ASN A 107 -44.43 -144.86 31.52
CA ASN A 107 -45.24 -143.70 31.88
C ASN A 107 -44.41 -142.64 32.60
N LYS A 108 -43.52 -143.05 33.51
CA LYS A 108 -42.58 -142.16 34.19
C LYS A 108 -41.63 -141.48 33.21
N VAL A 109 -41.03 -142.24 32.29
CA VAL A 109 -40.15 -141.70 31.24
C VAL A 109 -40.89 -140.77 30.28
N ASN A 110 -42.12 -141.09 29.89
CA ASN A 110 -42.94 -140.20 29.06
C ASN A 110 -43.29 -138.90 29.78
N GLN A 111 -43.61 -138.98 31.08
CA GLN A 111 -43.88 -137.80 31.90
C GLN A 111 -42.62 -136.93 32.04
N GLU A 112 -41.46 -137.54 32.29
CA GLU A 112 -40.17 -136.86 32.39
C GLU A 112 -39.72 -136.27 31.04
N LEU A 113 -40.05 -136.92 29.92
CA LEU A 113 -39.80 -136.40 28.58
C LEU A 113 -40.67 -135.17 28.28
N GLU A 114 -41.94 -135.17 28.69
CA GLU A 114 -42.83 -134.02 28.53
C GLU A 114 -42.44 -132.84 29.43
N THR A 115 -42.01 -133.08 30.67
CA THR A 115 -41.43 -132.02 31.52
C THR A 115 -40.16 -131.46 30.90
N THR A 116 -39.23 -132.32 30.47
CA THR A 116 -37.99 -131.90 29.82
C THR A 116 -38.24 -131.12 28.52
N ARG A 117 -39.24 -131.52 27.72
CA ARG A 117 -39.66 -130.78 26.51
C ARG A 117 -40.21 -129.41 26.84
N THR A 118 -41.00 -129.31 27.92
CA THR A 118 -41.58 -128.04 28.38
C THR A 118 -40.50 -127.11 28.92
N ASP A 119 -39.59 -127.63 29.75
CA ASP A 119 -38.45 -126.89 30.29
C ASP A 119 -37.53 -126.41 29.17
N LYS A 120 -37.25 -127.26 28.17
CA LYS A 120 -36.49 -126.88 26.98
C LYS A 120 -37.17 -125.74 26.22
N ARG A 121 -38.49 -125.81 25.98
CA ARG A 121 -39.25 -124.73 25.31
C ARG A 121 -39.23 -123.42 26.11
N GLN A 122 -39.37 -123.50 27.43
CA GLN A 122 -39.28 -122.32 28.31
C GLN A 122 -37.88 -121.71 28.28
N ALA A 123 -36.84 -122.53 28.38
CA ALA A 123 -35.45 -122.09 28.29
C ALA A 123 -35.13 -121.47 26.90
N GLU A 124 -35.64 -122.05 25.81
CA GLU A 124 -35.51 -121.49 24.47
C GLU A 124 -36.22 -120.12 24.36
N THR A 125 -37.43 -119.98 24.92
CA THR A 125 -38.17 -118.72 24.94
C THR A 125 -37.45 -117.64 25.74
N GLN A 126 -36.95 -117.97 26.94
CA GLN A 126 -36.16 -117.07 27.78
C GLN A 126 -34.86 -116.66 27.09
N ARG A 127 -34.16 -117.60 26.44
CA ARG A 127 -32.94 -117.33 25.66
C ARG A 127 -33.22 -116.36 24.51
N ASP A 128 -34.36 -116.53 23.83
CA ASP A 128 -34.73 -115.68 22.71
C ASP A 128 -35.19 -114.28 23.16
N GLN A 129 -35.87 -114.17 24.30
CA GLN A 129 -36.16 -112.88 24.97
C GLN A 129 -34.87 -112.17 25.41
N ALA A 130 -33.98 -112.87 26.11
CA ALA A 130 -32.68 -112.33 26.53
C ALA A 130 -31.81 -111.91 25.34
N LYS A 131 -31.86 -112.64 24.21
CA LYS A 131 -31.21 -112.23 22.96
C LYS A 131 -31.82 -110.94 22.40
N LYS A 132 -33.15 -110.80 22.37
CA LYS A 132 -33.82 -109.57 21.91
C LYS A 132 -33.48 -108.37 22.80
N GLU A 133 -33.51 -108.54 24.11
CA GLU A 133 -33.14 -107.50 25.07
C GLU A 133 -31.67 -107.09 24.93
N LYS A 134 -30.76 -108.07 24.81
CA LYS A 134 -29.34 -107.80 24.53
C LYS A 134 -29.16 -107.02 23.24
N LEU A 135 -29.87 -107.39 22.17
CA LEU A 135 -29.79 -106.70 20.88
C LEU A 135 -30.30 -105.24 20.99
N LYS A 136 -31.41 -105.03 21.70
CA LYS A 136 -31.95 -103.70 21.97
C LYS A 136 -30.98 -102.86 22.80
N ALA A 137 -30.42 -103.41 23.88
CA ALA A 137 -29.42 -102.73 24.69
C ALA A 137 -28.15 -102.40 23.90
N GLN A 138 -27.71 -103.28 22.99
CA GLN A 138 -26.59 -103.01 22.08
C GLN A 138 -26.91 -101.88 21.11
N GLN A 139 -28.14 -101.82 20.59
CA GLN A 139 -28.59 -100.75 19.70
C GLN A 139 -28.70 -99.40 20.43
N ASP A 140 -29.27 -99.38 21.63
CA ASP A 140 -29.39 -98.19 22.48
C ASP A 140 -27.99 -97.68 22.90
N LEU A 141 -27.07 -98.59 23.22
CA LEU A 141 -25.68 -98.26 23.50
C LEU A 141 -25.01 -97.64 22.27
N ALA A 142 -25.16 -98.23 21.09
CA ALA A 142 -24.61 -97.68 19.85
C ALA A 142 -25.18 -96.28 19.53
N GLN A 143 -26.49 -96.07 19.74
CA GLN A 143 -27.14 -94.79 19.54
C GLN A 143 -26.65 -93.73 20.53
N THR A 144 -26.50 -94.10 21.80
CA THR A 144 -25.97 -93.23 22.87
C THR A 144 -24.51 -92.88 22.60
N GLN A 145 -23.69 -93.84 22.17
CA GLN A 145 -22.30 -93.62 21.78
C GLN A 145 -22.20 -92.63 20.61
N ALA A 146 -23.07 -92.77 19.60
CA ALA A 146 -23.13 -91.87 18.46
C ALA A 146 -23.61 -90.45 18.86
N GLN A 147 -24.60 -90.34 19.76
CA GLN A 147 -25.02 -89.06 20.31
C GLN A 147 -23.91 -88.39 21.12
N TYR A 148 -23.21 -89.15 21.96
CA TYR A 148 -22.07 -88.66 22.73
C TYR A 148 -20.96 -88.12 21.83
N GLN A 149 -20.59 -88.85 20.78
CA GLN A 149 -19.60 -88.41 19.80
C GLN A 149 -20.04 -87.14 19.06
N ARG A 150 -21.33 -87.03 18.66
CA ARG A 150 -21.88 -85.82 18.03
C ARG A 150 -21.84 -84.62 18.98
N THR A 151 -22.19 -84.82 20.25
CA THR A 151 -22.17 -83.75 21.27
C THR A 151 -20.74 -83.32 21.58
N GLN A 152 -19.79 -84.26 21.70
CA GLN A 152 -18.36 -83.97 21.82
C GLN A 152 -17.84 -83.15 20.63
N SER A 153 -18.21 -83.53 19.40
CA SER A 153 -17.83 -82.78 18.20
C SER A 153 -18.43 -81.37 18.18
N ARG A 154 -19.72 -81.22 18.53
CA ARG A 154 -20.38 -79.91 18.67
C ARG A 154 -19.72 -79.05 19.74
N LEU A 155 -19.38 -79.63 20.89
CA LEU A 155 -18.67 -78.93 21.96
C LEU A 155 -17.30 -78.43 21.47
N GLY A 156 -16.55 -79.27 20.77
CA GLY A 156 -15.28 -78.88 20.14
C GLY A 156 -15.42 -77.72 19.15
N GLN A 157 -16.48 -77.74 18.34
CA GLN A 157 -16.81 -76.64 17.42
C GLN A 157 -17.13 -75.34 18.17
N VAL A 158 -17.98 -75.41 19.21
CA VAL A 158 -18.35 -74.26 20.04
C VAL A 158 -17.12 -73.68 20.75
N VAL A 159 -16.25 -74.52 21.30
CA VAL A 159 -15.00 -74.09 21.94
C VAL A 159 -14.11 -73.35 20.93
N THR A 160 -13.99 -73.85 19.71
CA THR A 160 -13.22 -73.21 18.64
C THR A 160 -13.83 -71.87 18.23
N GLN A 161 -15.16 -71.79 18.11
CA GLN A 161 -15.87 -70.53 17.83
C GLN A 161 -15.68 -69.51 18.96
N TYR A 162 -15.76 -69.96 20.21
CA TYR A 162 -15.57 -69.10 21.38
C TYR A 162 -14.13 -68.55 21.45
N GLN A 163 -13.12 -69.38 21.17
CA GLN A 163 -11.73 -68.93 21.08
C GLN A 163 -11.52 -67.90 19.96
N LYS A 164 -12.14 -68.10 18.79
CA LYS A 164 -12.11 -67.10 17.70
C LYS A 164 -12.76 -65.79 18.12
N ALA A 165 -13.94 -65.85 18.76
CA ALA A 165 -14.64 -64.67 19.24
C ALA A 165 -13.83 -63.88 20.28
N ILE A 166 -13.11 -64.57 21.18
CA ILE A 166 -12.19 -63.92 22.13
C ILE A 166 -11.05 -63.21 21.39
N ALA A 167 -10.45 -63.86 20.40
CA ALA A 167 -9.37 -63.26 19.61
C ALA A 167 -9.84 -62.02 18.84
N GLU A 168 -11.04 -62.09 18.23
CA GLU A 168 -11.68 -60.95 17.56
C GLU A 168 -11.99 -59.82 18.53
N LEU A 169 -12.56 -60.11 19.70
CA LEU A 169 -12.85 -59.12 20.73
C LEU A 169 -11.57 -58.43 21.21
N GLN A 170 -10.49 -59.18 21.42
CA GLN A 170 -9.20 -58.63 21.80
C GLN A 170 -8.63 -57.73 20.68
N SER A 171 -8.77 -58.13 19.42
CA SER A 171 -8.37 -57.32 18.27
C SER A 171 -9.14 -56.00 18.22
N VAL A 172 -10.46 -56.05 18.34
CA VAL A 172 -11.32 -54.86 18.36
C VAL A 172 -11.00 -53.96 19.56
N TYR A 173 -10.73 -54.55 20.73
CA TYR A 173 -10.31 -53.80 21.91
C TYR A 173 -9.00 -53.04 21.68
N ASN A 174 -8.00 -53.70 21.10
CA ASN A 174 -6.71 -53.08 20.76
C ASN A 174 -6.89 -51.97 19.70
N GLN A 175 -7.71 -52.20 18.67
CA GLN A 175 -8.03 -51.18 17.66
C GLN A 175 -8.70 -49.96 18.28
N ARG A 176 -9.68 -50.16 19.18
CA ARG A 176 -10.35 -49.08 19.89
C ARG A 176 -9.36 -48.26 20.73
N GLN A 177 -8.44 -48.91 21.45
CA GLN A 177 -7.42 -48.20 22.21
C GLN A 177 -6.48 -47.39 21.31
N ALA A 178 -6.04 -47.96 20.18
CA ALA A 178 -5.21 -47.25 19.21
C ALA A 178 -5.94 -46.02 18.64
N LEU A 179 -7.21 -46.17 18.26
CA LEU A 179 -8.05 -45.07 17.78
C LEU A 179 -8.26 -43.99 18.84
N GLN A 180 -8.46 -44.36 20.10
CA GLN A 180 -8.56 -43.40 21.21
C GLN A 180 -7.26 -42.59 21.35
N GLY A 181 -6.10 -43.23 21.26
CA GLY A 181 -4.81 -42.55 21.24
C GLY A 181 -4.67 -41.58 20.06
N ALA A 182 -5.05 -42.01 18.85
CA ALA A 182 -5.02 -41.18 17.65
C ALA A 182 -5.96 -39.95 17.76
N VAL A 183 -7.15 -40.13 18.34
CA VAL A 183 -8.11 -39.02 18.57
C VAL A 183 -7.54 -37.97 19.52
N GLU A 184 -6.86 -38.38 20.59
CA GLU A 184 -6.24 -37.43 21.52
C GLU A 184 -5.03 -36.72 20.91
N GLN A 185 -4.24 -37.41 20.07
CA GLN A 185 -3.18 -36.77 19.28
C GLN A 185 -3.77 -35.72 18.32
N LEU A 186 -4.81 -36.07 17.56
CA LEU A 186 -5.48 -35.15 16.64
C LEU A 186 -6.12 -33.95 17.36
N LYS A 187 -6.70 -34.15 18.55
CA LYS A 187 -7.20 -33.04 19.37
C LYS A 187 -6.09 -32.08 19.78
N THR A 188 -4.94 -32.61 20.16
CA THR A 188 -3.78 -31.82 20.58
C THR A 188 -3.22 -31.03 19.41
N GLU A 189 -3.06 -31.68 18.26
CA GLU A 189 -2.60 -31.04 17.03
C GLU A 189 -3.56 -29.94 16.57
N ARG A 190 -4.87 -30.20 16.59
CA ARG A 190 -5.88 -29.19 16.28
C ARG A 190 -5.80 -27.98 17.21
N ARG A 191 -5.58 -28.18 18.52
CA ARG A 191 -5.42 -27.08 19.48
C ARG A 191 -4.16 -26.27 19.19
N ARG A 192 -3.06 -26.92 18.83
CA ARG A 192 -1.82 -26.28 18.43
C ARG A 192 -2.01 -25.43 17.17
N LEU A 193 -2.55 -26.01 16.11
CA LEU A 193 -2.81 -25.31 14.85
C LEU A 193 -3.77 -24.12 15.06
N TYR A 194 -4.78 -24.27 15.91
CA TYR A 194 -5.67 -23.17 16.25
C TYR A 194 -4.95 -22.02 16.98
N ALA A 195 -4.07 -22.33 17.92
CA ALA A 195 -3.26 -21.33 18.62
C ALA A 195 -2.27 -20.62 17.68
N GLU A 196 -1.65 -21.36 16.76
CA GLU A 196 -0.76 -20.82 15.73
C GLU A 196 -1.53 -19.91 14.76
N ALA A 197 -2.69 -20.35 14.26
CA ALA A 197 -3.56 -19.55 13.41
C ALA A 197 -4.02 -18.26 14.10
N LYS A 198 -4.40 -18.34 15.38
CA LYS A 198 -4.79 -17.16 16.17
C LYS A 198 -3.65 -16.15 16.28
N LYS A 199 -2.42 -16.61 16.58
CA LYS A 199 -1.23 -15.74 16.62
C LYS A 199 -0.94 -15.09 15.27
N ALA A 200 -1.08 -15.83 14.17
CA ALA A 200 -0.87 -15.31 12.82
C ALA A 200 -1.91 -14.24 12.45
N ILE A 201 -3.17 -14.42 12.85
CA ILE A 201 -4.23 -13.41 12.67
C ILE A 201 -3.90 -12.15 13.48
N GLU A 202 -3.56 -12.29 14.77
CA GLU A 202 -3.18 -11.14 15.61
C GLU A 202 -1.98 -10.37 15.05
N GLN A 203 -0.99 -11.06 14.47
CA GLN A 203 0.14 -10.43 13.80
C GLN A 203 -0.30 -9.67 12.54
N ARG A 204 -1.16 -10.26 11.71
CA ARG A 204 -1.72 -9.61 10.52
C ARG A 204 -2.54 -8.38 10.88
N ASP A 205 -3.37 -8.45 11.91
CA ASP A 205 -4.20 -7.32 12.34
C ASP A 205 -3.33 -6.14 12.80
N ARG A 206 -2.23 -6.40 13.50
CA ARG A 206 -1.24 -5.37 13.85
C ARG A 206 -0.56 -4.78 12.63
N GLU A 207 -0.19 -5.62 11.66
CA GLU A 207 0.42 -5.15 10.41
C GLU A 207 -0.56 -4.27 9.61
N LEU A 208 -1.82 -4.67 9.52
CA LEU A 208 -2.87 -3.90 8.86
C LEU A 208 -3.10 -2.56 9.57
N ALA A 209 -3.14 -2.54 10.90
CA ALA A 209 -3.24 -1.29 11.66
C ALA A 209 -2.05 -0.35 11.40
N ASN A 210 -0.83 -0.88 11.36
CA ASN A 210 0.38 -0.09 11.06
C ASN A 210 0.34 0.45 9.62
N ARG A 211 -0.08 -0.37 8.64
CA ARG A 211 -0.24 0.06 7.24
C ARG A 211 -1.31 1.14 7.10
N GLN A 212 -2.42 1.01 7.83
CA GLN A 212 -3.50 2.00 7.83
C GLN A 212 -3.01 3.36 8.36
N GLN A 213 -2.25 3.36 9.47
CA GLN A 213 -1.64 4.59 9.98
C GLN A 213 -0.67 5.22 8.98
N ALA A 214 0.13 4.41 8.27
CA ALA A 214 1.04 4.90 7.25
C ALA A 214 0.30 5.55 6.06
N ILE A 215 -0.82 4.94 5.63
CA ILE A 215 -1.69 5.51 4.58
C ILE A 215 -2.25 6.86 5.04
N GLU A 216 -2.79 6.95 6.25
CA GLU A 216 -3.32 8.22 6.80
C GLU A 216 -2.27 9.33 6.93
N GLN A 217 -1.02 8.96 7.20
CA GLN A 217 0.10 9.92 7.19
C GLN A 217 0.41 10.41 5.77
N ARG A 218 0.39 9.50 4.78
CA ARG A 218 0.60 9.86 3.37
C ARG A 218 -0.52 10.70 2.80
N ASP A 219 -1.77 10.42 3.15
CA ASP A 219 -2.91 11.23 2.73
C ASP A 219 -2.81 12.66 3.26
N ARG A 220 -2.38 12.83 4.52
CA ARG A 220 -2.08 14.15 5.08
C ARG A 220 -0.93 14.85 4.35
N GLU A 221 0.14 14.13 4.04
CA GLU A 221 1.27 14.67 3.27
C GLU A 221 0.84 15.11 1.86
N LEU A 222 0.03 14.31 1.17
CA LEU A 222 -0.50 14.61 -0.15
C LEU A 222 -1.42 15.83 -0.12
N ALA A 223 -2.30 15.94 0.89
CA ALA A 223 -3.15 17.12 1.06
C ALA A 223 -2.32 18.40 1.25
N ASN A 224 -1.27 18.35 2.09
CA ASN A 224 -0.37 19.49 2.29
C ASN A 224 0.37 19.88 1.00
N ARG A 225 0.87 18.89 0.24
CA ARG A 225 1.52 19.12 -1.06
C ARG A 225 0.55 19.73 -2.07
N GLN A 226 -0.70 19.28 -2.09
CA GLN A 226 -1.74 19.82 -2.97
C GLN A 226 -2.02 21.29 -2.67
N GLN A 227 -2.13 21.66 -1.39
CA GLN A 227 -2.28 23.07 -0.98
C GLN A 227 -1.08 23.92 -1.41
N ALA A 228 0.15 23.40 -1.25
CA ALA A 228 1.36 24.11 -1.67
C ALA A 228 1.42 24.31 -3.20
N LEU A 229 0.97 23.33 -3.99
CA LEU A 229 0.84 23.46 -5.44
C LEU A 229 -0.19 24.53 -5.82
N GLN A 230 -1.38 24.53 -5.20
CA GLN A 230 -2.39 25.57 -5.44
C GLN A 230 -1.86 26.98 -5.14
N GLN A 231 -1.10 27.16 -4.06
CA GLN A 231 -0.47 28.45 -3.73
C GLN A 231 0.56 28.87 -4.79
N ARG A 232 1.35 27.91 -5.32
CA ARG A 232 2.31 28.17 -6.39
C ARG A 232 1.61 28.55 -7.68
N ASP A 233 0.53 27.88 -8.06
CA ASP A 233 -0.24 28.19 -9.26
C ASP A 233 -0.85 29.59 -9.21
N LEU A 234 -1.38 30.00 -8.04
CA LEU A 234 -1.83 31.37 -7.81
C LEU A 234 -0.70 32.39 -8.01
N LYS A 235 0.50 32.10 -7.49
CA LYS A 235 1.66 32.99 -7.63
C LYS A 235 2.18 33.06 -9.06
N ILE A 236 2.20 31.94 -9.78
CA ILE A 236 2.54 31.90 -11.20
C ILE A 236 1.56 32.77 -11.99
N SER A 237 0.25 32.61 -11.77
CA SER A 237 -0.76 33.44 -12.43
C SER A 237 -0.60 34.94 -12.15
N GLN A 238 -0.21 35.31 -10.93
CA GLN A 238 0.10 36.70 -10.58
C GLN A 238 1.34 37.22 -11.31
N LEU A 239 2.40 36.41 -11.40
CA LEU A 239 3.63 36.76 -12.13
C LEU A 239 3.38 36.88 -13.63
N ASP A 240 2.57 36.00 -14.22
CA ASP A 240 2.20 36.07 -15.63
C ASP A 240 1.49 37.39 -15.95
N LYS A 241 0.54 37.81 -15.11
CA LYS A 241 -0.11 39.13 -15.25
C LYS A 241 0.89 40.28 -15.12
N LEU A 242 1.84 40.20 -14.20
CA LEU A 242 2.87 41.22 -14.03
C LEU A 242 3.78 41.31 -15.27
N ILE A 243 4.19 40.16 -15.82
CA ILE A 243 5.01 40.09 -17.04
C ILE A 243 4.25 40.69 -18.22
N GLN A 244 2.96 40.34 -18.39
CA GLN A 244 2.12 40.93 -19.43
C GLN A 244 2.05 42.46 -19.31
N ASN A 245 1.84 42.98 -18.11
CA ASN A 245 1.81 44.43 -17.87
C ASN A 245 3.15 45.10 -18.17
N ARG A 246 4.27 44.47 -17.78
CA ARG A 246 5.62 44.97 -18.05
C ARG A 246 5.95 44.95 -19.54
N ASN A 247 5.53 43.92 -20.26
CA ASN A 247 5.71 43.87 -21.71
C ASN A 247 4.96 45.02 -22.39
N LEU A 248 3.74 45.31 -21.95
CA LEU A 248 2.97 46.45 -22.43
C LEU A 248 3.67 47.78 -22.16
N GLU A 249 4.24 47.96 -20.95
CA GLU A 249 5.02 49.14 -20.59
C GLU A 249 6.30 49.27 -21.44
N ILE A 250 6.99 48.16 -21.70
CA ILE A 250 8.20 48.14 -22.55
C ILE A 250 7.83 48.57 -23.97
N THR A 251 6.78 48.01 -24.57
CA THR A 251 6.32 48.41 -25.91
C THR A 251 5.99 49.89 -25.98
N GLN A 252 5.30 50.44 -24.96
CA GLN A 252 5.02 51.88 -24.89
C GLN A 252 6.31 52.72 -24.79
N ARG A 253 7.30 52.27 -24.02
CA ARG A 253 8.60 52.95 -23.89
C ARG A 253 9.38 52.89 -25.20
N GLU A 254 9.37 51.76 -25.90
CA GLU A 254 10.00 51.59 -27.21
C GLU A 254 9.42 52.58 -28.24
N GLU A 255 8.09 52.76 -28.27
CA GLU A 255 7.46 53.78 -29.12
C GLU A 255 7.91 55.21 -28.78
N VAL A 256 8.05 55.53 -27.48
CA VAL A 256 8.53 56.84 -27.05
C VAL A 256 10.00 57.05 -27.43
N ILE A 257 10.84 56.02 -27.28
CA ILE A 257 12.24 56.06 -27.68
C ILE A 257 12.34 56.29 -29.20
N ALA A 258 11.61 55.52 -30.01
CA ALA A 258 11.59 55.69 -31.46
C ALA A 258 11.16 57.11 -31.88
N LYS A 259 10.14 57.70 -31.23
CA LYS A 259 9.73 59.09 -31.45
C LYS A 259 10.84 60.08 -31.09
N ARG A 260 11.54 59.87 -29.98
CA ARG A 260 12.65 60.72 -29.53
C ARG A 260 13.85 60.62 -30.46
N GLU A 261 14.20 59.42 -30.92
CA GLU A 261 15.27 59.20 -31.90
C GLU A 261 14.96 59.92 -33.22
N SER A 262 13.71 59.82 -33.70
CA SER A 262 13.28 60.56 -34.90
C SER A 262 13.39 62.08 -34.69
N ARG A 263 12.98 62.60 -33.53
CA ARG A 263 13.07 64.03 -33.23
C ARG A 263 14.52 64.49 -33.08
N LEU A 264 15.37 63.67 -32.47
CA LEU A 264 16.79 63.96 -32.32
C LEU A 264 17.44 64.08 -33.70
N LYS A 265 17.16 63.14 -34.61
CA LYS A 265 17.66 63.19 -35.98
C LYS A 265 17.18 64.41 -36.76
N GLU A 266 15.93 64.83 -36.57
CA GLU A 266 15.39 66.07 -37.14
C GLU A 266 16.12 67.32 -36.58
N LEU A 267 16.38 67.35 -35.27
CA LEU A 267 17.12 68.43 -34.63
C LEU A 267 18.58 68.47 -35.06
N GLU A 268 19.24 67.31 -35.22
CA GLU A 268 20.60 67.21 -35.77
C GLU A 268 20.66 67.78 -37.19
N THR A 269 19.71 67.41 -38.05
CA THR A 269 19.64 67.98 -39.42
C THR A 269 19.36 69.48 -39.42
N GLN A 270 18.51 69.97 -38.50
CA GLN A 270 18.29 71.42 -38.33
C GLN A 270 19.55 72.13 -37.83
N GLN A 271 20.27 71.54 -36.88
CA GLN A 271 21.51 72.08 -36.35
C GLN A 271 22.58 72.16 -37.46
N ASP A 272 22.79 71.08 -38.21
CA ASP A 272 23.75 71.05 -39.33
C ASP A 272 23.42 72.14 -40.37
N TYR A 273 22.13 72.32 -40.68
CA TYR A 273 21.67 73.38 -41.58
C TYR A 273 21.98 74.78 -41.04
N LEU A 274 21.67 75.03 -39.76
CA LEU A 274 21.95 76.32 -39.12
C LEU A 274 23.45 76.60 -39.00
N GLU A 275 24.27 75.59 -38.69
CA GLU A 275 25.73 75.73 -38.64
C GLU A 275 26.29 76.11 -40.02
N GLN A 276 25.81 75.50 -41.09
CA GLN A 276 26.18 75.88 -42.46
C GLN A 276 25.76 77.31 -42.81
N GLU A 277 24.58 77.74 -42.40
CA GLU A 277 24.08 79.10 -42.66
C GLU A 277 24.85 80.15 -41.84
N VAL A 278 25.18 79.85 -40.58
CA VAL A 278 26.07 80.69 -39.76
C VAL A 278 27.44 80.80 -40.40
N ALA A 279 28.06 79.70 -40.82
CA ALA A 279 29.36 79.72 -41.48
C ALA A 279 29.33 80.54 -42.80
N ARG A 280 28.23 80.44 -43.56
CA ARG A 280 28.00 81.27 -44.75
C ARG A 280 27.90 82.76 -44.39
N LEU A 281 27.13 83.08 -43.36
CA LEU A 281 26.90 84.44 -42.90
C LEU A 281 28.17 85.07 -42.29
N GLU A 282 28.96 84.30 -41.54
CA GLU A 282 30.26 84.71 -41.03
C GLU A 282 31.24 85.02 -42.18
N LYS A 283 31.27 84.18 -43.22
CA LYS A 283 32.07 84.45 -44.43
C LYS A 283 31.59 85.72 -45.16
N TYR A 284 30.28 85.98 -45.16
CA TYR A 284 29.70 87.21 -45.68
C TYR A 284 30.09 88.43 -44.82
N TYR A 285 30.03 88.35 -43.48
CA TYR A 285 30.42 89.43 -42.58
C TYR A 285 31.93 89.69 -42.55
N GLN A 286 32.78 88.66 -42.65
CA GLN A 286 34.23 88.79 -42.80
C GLN A 286 34.57 89.57 -44.08
N SER A 287 33.97 89.17 -45.23
CA SER A 287 34.18 89.91 -46.48
C SER A 287 33.62 91.34 -46.43
N TYR A 288 32.52 91.60 -45.71
CA TYR A 288 31.98 92.96 -45.51
C TYR A 288 32.81 93.81 -44.52
N ARG A 289 33.41 93.22 -43.49
CA ARG A 289 34.31 93.91 -42.55
C ARG A 289 35.62 94.31 -43.21
N ASP A 290 36.23 93.41 -43.98
CA ASP A 290 37.50 93.68 -44.66
C ASP A 290 37.38 94.78 -45.72
N LEU A 291 36.17 95.02 -46.24
CA LEU A 291 35.90 96.07 -47.24
C LEU A 291 35.48 97.44 -46.65
N ARG A 292 35.20 97.58 -45.34
CA ARG A 292 34.61 98.83 -44.79
C ARG A 292 35.10 99.29 -43.40
N LEU A 293 36.25 98.82 -42.94
CA LEU A 293 36.84 99.31 -41.68
C LEU A 293 38.29 99.78 -41.84
N GLY A 294 38.48 100.85 -42.61
CA GLY A 294 39.50 101.82 -42.21
C GLY A 294 39.13 102.32 -40.81
N LYS A 295 40.02 102.18 -39.83
CA LYS A 295 39.76 102.66 -38.46
C LYS A 295 39.34 104.14 -38.54
N LEU A 296 38.13 104.48 -38.07
CA LEU A 296 37.65 105.85 -37.99
C LEU A 296 38.68 106.68 -37.20
N ALA A 297 39.22 107.71 -37.83
CA ALA A 297 40.32 108.52 -37.33
C ALA A 297 39.87 109.93 -36.94
N LEU A 298 39.01 110.54 -37.76
CA LEU A 298 38.39 111.83 -37.47
C LEU A 298 36.88 111.69 -37.52
N VAL A 299 36.21 112.37 -36.59
CA VAL A 299 34.74 112.42 -36.55
C VAL A 299 34.27 113.79 -37.03
N ARG A 300 33.12 113.82 -37.71
CA ARG A 300 32.47 115.06 -38.11
C ARG A 300 32.21 115.94 -36.89
N GLY A 301 32.59 117.21 -36.97
CA GLY A 301 32.45 118.18 -35.88
C GLY A 301 33.57 118.14 -34.84
N GLN A 302 34.59 117.30 -35.02
CA GLN A 302 35.80 117.37 -34.21
C GLN A 302 36.56 118.67 -34.50
N VAL A 303 36.94 119.40 -33.45
CA VAL A 303 37.76 120.62 -33.57
C VAL A 303 39.19 120.19 -33.91
N LEU A 304 39.69 120.69 -35.04
CA LEU A 304 41.05 120.43 -35.52
C LEU A 304 42.01 121.51 -35.01
N ALA A 305 41.58 122.77 -34.91
CA ALA A 305 42.32 123.85 -34.26
C ALA A 305 41.38 125.02 -33.90
N SER A 306 41.78 125.86 -32.95
CA SER A 306 41.05 127.08 -32.56
C SER A 306 41.99 128.20 -32.14
N ALA A 307 41.65 129.44 -32.45
CA ALA A 307 42.41 130.61 -32.01
C ALA A 307 41.48 131.81 -31.70
N VAL A 308 41.92 132.66 -30.77
CA VAL A 308 41.31 133.98 -30.53
C VAL A 308 42.03 135.01 -31.40
N VAL A 309 41.28 135.72 -32.23
CA VAL A 309 41.78 136.67 -33.22
C VAL A 309 41.28 138.05 -32.88
N ARG A 310 42.20 139.01 -32.73
CA ARG A 310 41.91 140.44 -32.57
C ARG A 310 42.84 141.25 -33.43
N THR A 311 42.32 141.84 -34.49
CA THR A 311 43.12 142.65 -35.41
C THR A 311 42.23 143.58 -36.22
N ASN A 312 42.75 144.77 -36.52
CA ASN A 312 42.16 145.75 -37.43
C ASN A 312 42.93 145.84 -38.76
N GLN A 313 43.96 145.00 -38.95
CA GLN A 313 44.80 144.96 -40.15
C GLN A 313 44.55 143.67 -40.93
N VAL A 314 44.04 143.80 -42.15
CA VAL A 314 43.71 142.66 -43.05
C VAL A 314 44.90 141.72 -43.22
N ALA A 315 46.12 142.26 -43.39
CA ALA A 315 47.32 141.47 -43.58
C ALA A 315 47.66 140.60 -42.35
N ALA A 316 47.52 141.17 -41.14
CA ALA A 316 47.74 140.42 -39.90
C ALA A 316 46.65 139.36 -39.68
N THR A 317 45.38 139.69 -39.98
CA THR A 317 44.25 138.74 -39.91
C THR A 317 44.49 137.55 -40.83
N ARG A 318 44.94 137.80 -42.07
CA ARG A 318 45.28 136.73 -43.02
C ARG A 318 46.37 135.82 -42.48
N GLN A 319 47.43 136.37 -41.90
CA GLN A 319 48.53 135.57 -41.34
C GLN A 319 48.05 134.65 -40.21
N ILE A 320 47.21 135.15 -39.29
CA ILE A 320 46.67 134.37 -38.18
C ILE A 320 45.76 133.23 -38.69
N ILE A 321 44.90 133.50 -39.66
CA ILE A 321 44.02 132.48 -40.26
C ILE A 321 44.83 131.39 -40.97
N LEU A 322 45.88 131.76 -41.70
CA LEU A 322 46.76 130.79 -42.36
C LEU A 322 47.49 129.89 -41.34
N GLN A 323 47.96 130.47 -40.23
CA GLN A 323 48.57 129.70 -39.14
C GLN A 323 47.57 128.72 -38.50
N LEU A 324 46.34 129.18 -38.25
CA LEU A 324 45.28 128.35 -37.69
C LEU A 324 44.92 127.17 -38.61
N LEU A 325 44.85 127.40 -39.92
CA LEU A 325 44.61 126.35 -40.91
C LEU A 325 45.76 125.36 -40.99
N GLN A 326 47.00 125.84 -40.91
CA GLN A 326 48.19 124.99 -40.89
C GLN A 326 48.22 124.08 -39.64
N GLU A 327 47.82 124.62 -38.49
CA GLU A 327 47.68 123.84 -37.25
C GLU A 327 46.56 122.79 -37.36
N ALA A 328 45.39 123.18 -37.88
CA ALA A 328 44.30 122.24 -38.13
C ALA A 328 44.73 121.11 -39.06
N ASN A 329 45.51 121.42 -40.09
CA ASN A 329 46.07 120.45 -41.00
C ASN A 329 47.06 119.49 -40.35
N ARG A 330 47.93 120.02 -39.48
CA ARG A 330 48.86 119.20 -38.69
C ARG A 330 48.10 118.23 -37.77
N ASN A 331 47.07 118.71 -37.08
CA ASN A 331 46.29 117.90 -36.15
C ASN A 331 45.47 116.82 -36.89
N ALA A 332 44.85 117.16 -38.02
CA ALA A 332 44.18 116.19 -38.88
C ALA A 332 45.14 115.10 -39.40
N SER A 333 46.36 115.48 -39.80
CA SER A 333 47.38 114.55 -40.28
C SER A 333 47.80 113.56 -39.20
N LEU A 334 47.99 114.01 -37.96
CA LEU A 334 48.33 113.12 -36.84
C LEU A 334 47.26 112.05 -36.59
N GLU A 335 45.98 112.42 -36.66
CA GLU A 335 44.87 111.50 -36.43
C GLU A 335 44.70 110.50 -37.59
N LEU A 336 44.85 110.96 -38.84
CA LEU A 336 44.63 110.16 -40.05
C LEU A 336 45.81 109.24 -40.41
N SER A 337 46.97 109.47 -39.82
CA SER A 337 48.19 108.74 -40.13
C SER A 337 48.30 107.38 -39.44
N GLU A 338 49.05 106.47 -40.05
CA GLU A 338 49.38 105.20 -39.42
C GLU A 338 50.52 105.38 -38.39
N PRO A 339 50.50 104.67 -37.24
CA PRO A 339 51.55 104.77 -36.24
C PRO A 339 52.90 104.38 -36.87
N GLY A 340 53.89 105.28 -36.81
CA GLY A 340 55.22 105.06 -37.41
C GLY A 340 55.38 105.59 -38.84
N SER A 341 54.34 106.18 -39.44
CA SER A 341 54.45 106.89 -40.72
C SER A 341 54.97 108.32 -40.54
N ASN A 342 55.83 108.79 -41.46
CA ASN A 342 56.35 110.15 -41.49
C ASN A 342 55.31 111.09 -42.14
N SER A 343 54.41 111.64 -41.34
CA SER A 343 53.27 112.43 -41.83
C SER A 343 53.49 113.94 -41.80
N ALA A 344 54.74 114.36 -41.72
CA ALA A 344 55.12 115.76 -41.78
C ALA A 344 54.90 116.29 -43.21
N ASN A 345 54.02 117.29 -43.34
CA ASN A 345 53.72 118.06 -44.57
C ASN A 345 52.72 117.46 -45.58
N ILE A 346 51.77 116.62 -45.14
CA ILE A 346 50.61 116.29 -46.00
C ILE A 346 49.57 117.41 -45.87
N GLU A 347 49.24 118.06 -46.97
CA GLU A 347 48.16 119.06 -47.04
C GLU A 347 46.82 118.33 -47.26
N LEU A 348 46.12 118.09 -46.16
CA LEU A 348 44.85 117.37 -46.10
C LEU A 348 43.64 118.30 -46.22
N LEU A 349 43.74 119.51 -45.68
CA LEU A 349 42.63 120.47 -45.69
C LEU A 349 42.55 121.16 -47.04
N ARG A 350 41.49 120.87 -47.80
CA ARG A 350 41.23 121.59 -49.05
C ARG A 350 40.54 122.93 -48.76
N ILE A 351 41.26 124.04 -48.95
CA ILE A 351 40.68 125.39 -48.85
C ILE A 351 40.83 126.19 -50.14
N THR A 352 39.77 126.89 -50.53
CA THR A 352 39.82 127.87 -51.62
C THR A 352 40.19 129.25 -51.06
N PRO A 353 40.98 130.05 -51.80
CA PRO A 353 41.28 131.43 -51.41
C PRO A 353 40.03 132.25 -51.07
N ASP A 354 38.93 132.07 -51.80
CA ASP A 354 37.68 132.79 -51.55
C ASP A 354 37.10 132.55 -50.15
N ARG A 355 37.23 131.33 -49.61
CA ARG A 355 36.78 131.00 -48.25
C ARG A 355 37.65 131.66 -47.18
N ILE A 356 38.96 131.78 -47.44
CA ILE A 356 39.89 132.50 -46.56
C ILE A 356 39.51 133.98 -46.53
N GLU A 357 39.25 134.59 -47.70
CA GLU A 357 38.85 136.00 -47.77
C GLU A 357 37.51 136.26 -47.10
N GLN A 358 36.52 135.37 -47.25
CA GLN A 358 35.24 135.47 -46.53
C GLN A 358 35.44 135.41 -45.01
N LEU A 359 36.28 134.49 -44.53
CA LEU A 359 36.59 134.36 -43.10
C LEU A 359 37.28 135.62 -42.56
N ILE A 360 38.22 136.19 -43.31
CA ILE A 360 38.90 137.44 -42.96
C ILE A 360 37.90 138.60 -42.90
N GLN A 361 37.03 138.74 -43.90
CA GLN A 361 36.02 139.81 -43.94
C GLN A 361 35.07 139.77 -42.73
N GLN A 362 34.74 138.58 -42.23
CA GLN A 362 33.85 138.43 -41.07
C GLN A 362 34.47 138.91 -39.75
N ILE A 363 35.79 138.81 -39.58
CA ILE A 363 36.45 139.05 -38.29
C ILE A 363 37.35 140.30 -38.29
N ASN A 364 37.52 140.97 -39.43
CA ASN A 364 38.41 142.13 -39.57
C ASN A 364 37.72 143.48 -39.23
N ASP A 365 36.93 143.52 -38.16
CA ASP A 365 36.27 144.75 -37.68
C ASP A 365 36.95 145.35 -36.42
N GLY A 366 38.08 144.78 -36.00
CA GLY A 366 38.84 145.18 -34.81
C GLY A 366 38.33 144.59 -33.49
N ARG A 367 37.24 143.81 -33.51
CA ARG A 367 36.74 143.09 -32.33
C ARG A 367 37.46 141.76 -32.15
N GLU A 368 37.30 141.16 -30.96
CA GLU A 368 37.82 139.82 -30.69
C GLU A 368 36.85 138.75 -31.19
N TYR A 369 37.37 137.77 -31.92
CA TYR A 369 36.64 136.60 -32.40
C TYR A 369 37.35 135.32 -32.00
N VAL A 370 36.57 134.27 -31.73
CA VAL A 370 37.06 132.90 -31.65
C VAL A 370 36.82 132.26 -33.00
N VAL A 371 37.88 131.79 -33.63
CA VAL A 371 37.84 131.08 -34.91
C VAL A 371 38.16 129.62 -34.66
N ARG A 372 37.31 128.72 -35.15
CA ARG A 372 37.49 127.27 -35.04
C ARG A 372 37.49 126.62 -36.40
N ILE A 373 38.33 125.60 -36.56
CA ILE A 373 38.35 124.73 -37.73
C ILE A 373 37.84 123.35 -37.32
N PHE A 374 36.80 122.86 -37.98
CA PHE A 374 36.17 121.58 -37.70
C PHE A 374 36.30 120.61 -38.85
N SER A 375 36.43 119.32 -38.55
CA SER A 375 36.23 118.26 -39.55
C SER A 375 34.78 118.29 -40.07
N ALA A 376 34.57 118.36 -41.38
CA ALA A 376 33.24 118.37 -41.99
C ALA A 376 32.64 116.97 -42.17
N GLY A 377 33.45 115.92 -42.05
CA GLY A 377 33.08 114.52 -42.28
C GLY A 377 33.68 113.55 -41.27
N ASN A 378 33.24 112.29 -41.40
CA ASN A 378 33.87 111.17 -40.72
C ASN A 378 34.93 110.60 -41.67
N TYR A 379 36.18 110.56 -41.23
CA TYR A 379 37.31 110.15 -42.06
C TYR A 379 38.03 108.95 -41.46
N VAL A 380 38.44 108.03 -42.32
CA VAL A 380 39.21 106.84 -41.94
C VAL A 380 40.71 107.07 -42.14
N ARG A 381 41.55 106.31 -41.44
CA ARG A 381 43.01 106.38 -41.63
C ARG A 381 43.41 106.17 -43.10
N GLY A 382 44.40 106.94 -43.54
CA GLY A 382 44.90 106.90 -44.93
C GLY A 382 44.15 107.78 -45.92
N GLU A 383 43.12 108.52 -45.48
CA GLU A 383 42.50 109.54 -46.33
C GLU A 383 43.45 110.73 -46.54
N ASN A 384 43.62 111.10 -47.81
CA ASN A 384 44.59 112.11 -48.23
C ASN A 384 43.96 113.48 -48.49
N GLN A 385 42.64 113.62 -48.31
CA GLN A 385 41.92 114.89 -48.42
C GLN A 385 40.73 114.89 -47.46
N ILE A 386 40.57 115.97 -46.71
CA ILE A 386 39.40 116.18 -45.85
C ILE A 386 38.77 117.54 -46.10
N GLU A 387 37.46 117.58 -45.91
CA GLU A 387 36.69 118.80 -45.86
C GLU A 387 36.63 119.31 -44.43
N PHE A 388 36.60 120.63 -44.30
CA PHE A 388 36.44 121.31 -43.03
C PHE A 388 35.49 122.49 -43.19
N PHE A 389 34.99 122.98 -42.06
CA PHE A 389 34.31 124.27 -42.00
C PHE A 389 34.94 125.12 -40.90
N ALA A 390 34.99 126.42 -41.15
CA ALA A 390 35.41 127.40 -40.16
C ALA A 390 34.17 128.00 -39.51
N ASP A 391 34.19 128.14 -38.20
CA ASP A 391 33.15 128.82 -37.43
C ASP A 391 33.76 130.03 -36.72
N THR A 392 33.03 131.14 -36.73
CA THR A 392 33.46 132.39 -36.09
C THR A 392 32.39 132.89 -35.13
N ALA A 393 32.80 133.14 -33.89
CA ALA A 393 31.95 133.71 -32.86
C ALA A 393 32.67 134.89 -32.21
N ARG A 394 31.93 135.95 -31.84
CA ARG A 394 32.54 137.05 -31.07
C ARG A 394 33.03 136.54 -29.72
N ASN A 395 34.26 136.87 -29.35
CA ASN A 395 34.82 136.55 -28.04
C ASN A 395 34.31 137.56 -27.00
N VAL A 396 33.13 137.31 -26.45
CA VAL A 396 32.49 138.17 -25.45
C VAL A 396 32.56 137.52 -24.06
N LEU A 397 32.51 138.35 -23.01
CA LEU A 397 32.39 137.85 -21.64
C LEU A 397 31.06 137.11 -21.51
N VAL A 398 31.11 135.81 -21.20
CA VAL A 398 29.94 134.95 -21.05
C VAL A 398 29.56 134.79 -19.59
N PHE A 399 30.55 134.62 -18.71
CA PHE A 399 30.35 134.57 -17.26
C PHE A 399 31.33 135.49 -16.55
N SER A 400 30.82 136.24 -15.57
CA SER A 400 31.70 137.04 -14.69
C SER A 400 32.28 136.17 -13.59
N GLY A 401 33.46 136.52 -13.08
CA GLY A 401 34.05 135.84 -11.92
C GLY A 401 33.08 135.80 -10.74
N SER A 402 32.99 134.64 -10.09
CA SER A 402 32.05 134.31 -9.01
C SER A 402 30.57 134.22 -9.39
N GLU A 403 30.22 134.33 -10.68
CA GLU A 403 28.85 134.10 -11.14
C GLU A 403 28.43 132.65 -10.86
N VAL A 404 27.22 132.45 -10.31
CA VAL A 404 26.68 131.13 -10.03
C VAL A 404 26.21 130.48 -11.33
N LEU A 405 26.84 129.37 -11.69
CA LEU A 405 26.56 128.58 -12.89
C LEU A 405 25.44 127.57 -12.67
N ALA A 406 25.51 126.86 -11.55
CA ALA A 406 24.51 125.89 -11.13
C ALA A 406 24.50 125.76 -9.61
N THR A 407 23.41 125.23 -9.07
CA THR A 407 23.24 125.03 -7.62
C THR A 407 22.54 123.71 -7.38
N THR A 408 22.93 123.03 -6.31
CA THR A 408 22.29 121.80 -5.83
C THR A 408 22.31 121.80 -4.31
N THR A 409 21.50 120.94 -3.71
CA THR A 409 21.53 120.68 -2.27
C THR A 409 21.98 119.26 -2.02
N ALA A 410 22.81 119.07 -1.01
CA ALA A 410 23.24 117.75 -0.56
C ALA A 410 23.06 117.65 0.95
N ASP A 411 22.60 116.49 1.42
CA ASP A 411 22.59 116.17 2.84
C ASP A 411 23.55 115.00 3.07
N PRO A 412 24.79 115.27 3.50
CA PRO A 412 25.81 114.23 3.62
C PRO A 412 25.49 113.18 4.70
N ARG A 413 24.56 113.45 5.64
CA ARG A 413 24.09 112.44 6.62
C ARG A 413 23.22 111.37 5.99
N SER A 414 22.36 111.76 5.05
CA SER A 414 21.41 110.84 4.42
C SER A 414 21.91 110.27 3.09
N MET A 415 22.87 110.94 2.43
CA MET A 415 23.37 110.52 1.12
C MET A 415 24.60 109.61 1.23
N THR A 416 24.61 108.54 0.43
CA THR A 416 25.79 107.69 0.26
C THR A 416 26.90 108.42 -0.53
N SER A 417 28.10 107.87 -0.42
CA SER A 417 29.28 108.25 -1.20
C SER A 417 29.05 108.35 -2.71
N TYR A 418 28.26 107.42 -3.27
CA TYR A 418 27.91 107.37 -4.69
C TYR A 418 26.87 108.43 -5.04
N GLN A 419 25.81 108.56 -4.22
CA GLN A 419 24.77 109.57 -4.42
C GLN A 419 25.32 111.00 -4.34
N LEU A 420 26.22 111.27 -3.40
CA LEU A 420 26.89 112.58 -3.30
C LEU A 420 27.75 112.86 -4.55
N ARG A 421 28.49 111.86 -5.05
CA ARG A 421 29.26 112.00 -6.29
C ARG A 421 28.34 112.25 -7.49
N GLN A 422 27.26 111.48 -7.64
CA GLN A 422 26.28 111.69 -8.70
C GLN A 422 25.65 113.09 -8.66
N ARG A 423 25.36 113.61 -7.46
CA ARG A 423 24.85 114.99 -7.30
C ARG A 423 25.85 116.03 -7.79
N LEU A 424 27.14 115.83 -7.51
CA LEU A 424 28.21 116.71 -7.98
C LEU A 424 28.46 116.55 -9.48
N ASP A 425 28.44 115.34 -10.02
CA ASP A 425 28.53 115.08 -11.46
C ASP A 425 27.38 115.76 -12.22
N LEU A 426 26.17 115.75 -11.64
CA LEU A 426 25.02 116.46 -12.19
C LEU A 426 25.21 117.98 -12.13
N LEU A 427 25.76 118.51 -11.04
CA LEU A 427 26.08 119.94 -10.90
C LEU A 427 27.12 120.39 -11.95
N ILE A 428 28.14 119.56 -12.19
CA ILE A 428 29.16 119.79 -13.23
C ILE A 428 28.53 119.70 -14.62
N SER A 429 27.71 118.68 -14.86
CA SER A 429 27.00 118.50 -16.14
C SER A 429 26.06 119.67 -16.42
N ALA A 430 25.36 120.20 -15.41
CA ALA A 430 24.53 121.38 -15.53
C ALA A 430 25.36 122.63 -15.85
N SER A 431 26.54 122.78 -15.23
CA SER A 431 27.48 123.86 -15.53
C SER A 431 28.02 123.75 -16.96
N GLN A 432 28.37 122.55 -17.42
CA GLN A 432 28.76 122.25 -18.81
C GLN A 432 27.66 122.52 -19.82
N PHE A 433 26.43 122.17 -19.49
CA PHE A 433 25.27 122.47 -20.32
C PHE A 433 25.04 123.97 -20.43
N ARG A 434 25.09 124.69 -19.30
CA ARG A 434 24.97 126.15 -19.29
C ARG A 434 26.11 126.82 -20.06
N ALA A 435 27.34 126.35 -19.92
CA ALA A 435 28.50 126.85 -20.66
C ALA A 435 28.30 126.72 -22.17
N ARG A 436 27.95 125.52 -22.64
CA ARG A 436 27.69 125.26 -24.06
C ARG A 436 26.54 126.10 -24.62
N ASN A 437 25.44 126.20 -23.88
CA ASN A 437 24.29 127.01 -24.31
C ASN A 437 24.58 128.51 -24.32
N ALA A 438 25.45 128.98 -23.43
CA ALA A 438 25.88 130.37 -23.39
C ALA A 438 26.98 130.70 -24.43
N GLY A 439 27.37 129.71 -25.24
CA GLY A 439 28.29 129.88 -26.37
C GLY A 439 29.76 129.64 -26.03
N ILE A 440 30.08 129.07 -24.86
CA ILE A 440 31.48 128.71 -24.54
C ILE A 440 31.93 127.57 -25.43
N VAL A 441 33.09 127.78 -26.03
CA VAL A 441 33.68 126.96 -27.07
C VAL A 441 34.49 125.80 -26.49
N GLU A 442 35.41 126.10 -25.57
CA GLU A 442 36.19 125.07 -24.90
C GLU A 442 35.41 124.37 -23.77
N GLY A 443 35.92 123.20 -23.36
CA GLY A 443 35.32 122.41 -22.29
C GLY A 443 35.31 123.10 -20.93
N VAL A 444 34.54 122.54 -20.01
CA VAL A 444 34.55 122.97 -18.61
C VAL A 444 35.69 122.28 -17.86
N GLN A 445 36.48 123.07 -17.14
CA GLN A 445 37.54 122.59 -16.26
C GLN A 445 37.15 122.86 -14.80
N ILE A 446 37.38 121.89 -13.92
CA ILE A 446 37.16 122.10 -12.49
C ILE A 446 38.42 122.74 -11.91
N ASP A 447 38.25 123.90 -11.30
CA ASP A 447 39.31 124.62 -10.59
C ASP A 447 39.58 123.91 -9.27
N GLY A 448 40.81 123.39 -9.09
CA GLY A 448 41.22 122.66 -7.89
C GLY A 448 40.98 121.14 -7.90
N THR A 449 41.14 120.51 -6.74
CA THR A 449 41.09 119.04 -6.63
C THR A 449 39.68 118.54 -6.31
N PHE A 450 38.92 118.19 -7.33
CA PHE A 450 37.55 117.65 -7.20
C PHE A 450 37.43 116.53 -6.16
N LEU A 451 38.35 115.57 -6.17
CA LEU A 451 38.33 114.43 -5.24
C LEU A 451 38.49 114.85 -3.76
N ARG A 452 39.28 115.90 -3.48
CA ARG A 452 39.47 116.44 -2.13
C ARG A 452 38.22 117.17 -1.65
N PHE A 453 37.56 117.89 -2.54
CA PHE A 453 36.29 118.56 -2.21
C PHE A 453 35.21 117.55 -1.84
N VAL A 454 35.07 116.48 -2.63
CA VAL A 454 34.12 115.39 -2.35
C VAL A 454 34.38 114.75 -0.98
N SER A 455 35.64 114.56 -0.57
CA SER A 455 35.96 113.95 0.72
C SER A 455 35.63 114.85 1.91
N LEU A 456 35.87 116.16 1.80
CA LEU A 456 35.55 117.14 2.86
C LEU A 456 34.03 117.29 3.07
N LEU A 457 33.24 117.27 1.98
CA LEU A 457 31.77 117.34 2.09
C LEU A 457 31.17 116.20 2.90
N ARG A 458 31.80 115.01 2.91
CA ARG A 458 31.32 113.85 3.69
C ARG A 458 31.47 114.01 5.19
N GLN A 459 32.36 114.88 5.65
CA GLN A 459 32.56 115.11 7.09
C GLN A 459 31.51 116.06 7.67
N LEU A 460 30.70 116.67 6.80
CA LEU A 460 29.65 117.58 7.22
C LEU A 460 28.40 116.80 7.60
N ASP A 461 27.72 117.33 8.60
CA ASP A 461 26.67 116.63 9.33
C ASP A 461 25.32 117.32 9.19
N GLN A 462 25.18 118.22 8.23
CA GLN A 462 23.95 118.98 8.02
C GLN A 462 23.69 119.14 6.53
N PRO A 463 22.43 119.38 6.12
CA PRO A 463 22.11 119.77 4.77
C PRO A 463 22.87 121.04 4.37
N ILE A 464 23.49 120.99 3.20
CA ILE A 464 24.30 122.08 2.62
C ILE A 464 23.83 122.39 1.20
N GLU A 465 23.99 123.65 0.82
CA GLU A 465 23.86 124.10 -0.56
C GLU A 465 25.23 124.06 -1.23
N ILE A 466 25.33 123.52 -2.43
CA ILE A 466 26.57 123.47 -3.20
C ILE A 466 26.35 124.24 -4.49
N LYS A 467 27.19 125.25 -4.74
CA LYS A 467 27.17 126.06 -5.95
C LYS A 467 28.40 125.76 -6.80
N ALA A 468 28.18 125.64 -8.09
CA ALA A 468 29.24 125.77 -9.08
C ALA A 468 29.28 127.24 -9.49
N ILE A 469 30.42 127.90 -9.29
CA ILE A 469 30.63 129.30 -9.65
C ILE A 469 31.75 129.41 -10.68
N ALA A 470 31.69 130.43 -11.53
CA ALA A 470 32.82 130.76 -12.41
C ALA A 470 34.02 131.19 -11.55
N ALA A 471 35.16 130.56 -11.74
CA ALA A 471 36.37 130.86 -10.98
C ALA A 471 36.93 132.25 -11.30
N GLU A 472 36.76 132.68 -12.56
CA GLU A 472 37.22 133.93 -13.17
C GLU A 472 36.30 134.33 -14.32
N ASP A 473 36.50 135.54 -14.86
CA ASP A 473 35.83 136.02 -16.07
C ASP A 473 36.09 135.05 -17.23
N THR A 474 35.02 134.48 -17.78
CA THR A 474 35.10 133.49 -18.85
C THR A 474 34.46 134.02 -20.11
N TYR A 475 35.22 134.01 -21.20
CA TYR A 475 34.78 134.47 -22.51
C TYR A 475 34.30 133.30 -23.37
N THR A 476 33.70 133.61 -24.52
CA THR A 476 33.25 132.63 -25.52
C THR A 476 34.33 131.60 -25.86
N ALA A 477 35.62 131.98 -25.88
CA ALA A 477 36.72 131.04 -26.10
C ALA A 477 36.76 129.89 -25.09
N GLY A 478 36.46 130.17 -23.81
CA GLY A 478 36.70 129.25 -22.70
C GLY A 478 38.19 129.05 -22.39
N PRO A 479 38.56 128.02 -21.62
CA PRO A 479 37.66 127.08 -20.95
C PRO A 479 36.93 127.75 -19.78
N LEU A 480 35.72 127.27 -19.46
CA LEU A 480 35.07 127.69 -18.22
C LEU A 480 35.70 126.97 -17.04
N ARG A 481 36.45 127.71 -16.23
CA ARG A 481 36.96 127.22 -14.95
C ARG A 481 35.90 127.34 -13.88
N VAL A 482 35.52 126.21 -13.30
CA VAL A 482 34.43 126.11 -12.32
C VAL A 482 35.01 125.83 -10.96
N ARG A 483 34.72 126.71 -10.00
CA ARG A 483 34.99 126.50 -8.58
C ARG A 483 33.71 125.99 -7.92
N LEU A 484 33.81 124.91 -7.16
CA LEU A 484 32.69 124.42 -6.37
C LEU A 484 32.78 125.02 -4.98
N VAL A 485 31.68 125.55 -4.46
CA VAL A 485 31.59 126.12 -3.12
C VAL A 485 30.42 125.50 -2.36
N ALA A 486 30.66 125.09 -1.12
CA ALA A 486 29.62 124.61 -0.22
C ALA A 486 29.25 125.71 0.77
N ILE A 487 27.95 125.92 0.94
CA ILE A 487 27.34 126.99 1.72
C ILE A 487 26.43 126.37 2.75
N GLN A 488 26.58 126.84 3.99
CA GLN A 488 25.74 126.46 5.12
C GLN A 488 25.31 127.73 5.85
N ASN A 489 24.01 127.89 6.08
CA ASN A 489 23.42 129.08 6.72
C ASN A 489 23.89 130.41 6.10
N GLY A 490 24.05 130.45 4.77
CA GLY A 490 24.45 131.65 4.02
C GLY A 490 25.95 131.97 4.02
N LYS A 491 26.82 131.17 4.65
CA LYS A 491 28.29 131.34 4.63
C LYS A 491 28.97 130.21 3.86
N VAL A 492 29.99 130.55 3.06
CA VAL A 492 30.84 129.55 2.39
C VAL A 492 31.69 128.84 3.45
N ILE A 493 31.60 127.51 3.50
CA ILE A 493 32.32 126.68 4.47
C ILE A 493 33.44 125.85 3.81
N LEU A 494 33.33 125.55 2.51
CA LEU A 494 34.32 124.81 1.73
C LEU A 494 34.34 125.31 0.28
N SER A 495 35.49 125.28 -0.37
CA SER A 495 35.64 125.48 -1.81
C SER A 495 36.66 124.52 -2.42
N THR A 496 36.58 124.27 -3.73
CA THR A 496 37.64 123.56 -4.48
C THR A 496 38.89 124.38 -4.65
#